data_AF-A0A0M2USD9-F1
#
_entry.id   AF-A0A0M2USD9-F1
#
_cell.length_a   1.000
_cell.length_b   1.000
_cell.length_c   1.000
_cell.angle_alpha   90.00
_cell.angle_beta   90.00
_cell.angle_gamma   90.00
#
_symmetry.space_group_name_H-M   'P 1'
#
loop_
_entity.id
_entity.type
_entity.pdbx_description
1 polymer ?
#
loop_
_entity_poly.entity_id
_entity_poly.type
_entity_poly.pdbx_seq_one_letter_code
_entity_poly.pdbx_strand_id
1 'polypeptide(L)'
;MGRQCVIRGLFEGKKRKCQIFKRHYYPSGISLTSDISPELKDNHLVVSATPTPYLRSVLTKFLDVFSPEIPMVSVTKGIENDTLMTPSEIITNVLGKRPVSLLLGPSHAEEVAHGVPTTVVVSSKDDTLARIVQGVFTTDRFRVYTNPDVTGVELGAAMKNVIAIAAGICDGLKFGDNSKAALISRGLAEISRLGIAMGAEKSTFSGLTGLGDLITTCISLTGGIAGWVSRLEKGKNCRKFWRRWNRLLKGYGPQNPLWRFPENFPWKCPLQKKSTRCSS
;
A
#
# COMPACT_ATOMS: atom_id res chain seq x y z
N MET A 1 26.71 18.51 -5.46
CA MET A 1 25.39 19.14 -5.24
C MET A 1 24.51 18.17 -4.47
N GLY A 2 24.40 18.36 -3.15
CA GLY A 2 23.62 17.47 -2.29
C GLY A 2 22.13 17.63 -2.55
N ARG A 3 21.46 16.55 -2.94
CA ARG A 3 20.00 16.51 -3.04
C ARG A 3 19.44 16.55 -1.63
N GLN A 4 18.98 17.71 -1.19
CA GLN A 4 18.33 17.87 0.10
C GLN A 4 16.89 17.36 -0.05
N CYS A 5 16.64 16.13 0.39
CA CYS A 5 15.27 15.65 0.60
C CYS A 5 14.73 16.39 1.82
N VAL A 6 14.00 17.49 1.60
CA VAL A 6 13.45 18.27 2.69
C VAL A 6 12.05 17.76 3.00
N ILE A 7 11.96 16.83 3.94
CA ILE A 7 10.72 16.63 4.69
C ILE A 7 10.71 17.80 5.69
N ARG A 8 10.02 18.91 5.35
CA ARG A 8 10.04 20.16 6.14
C ARG A 8 9.05 20.13 7.30
N GLY A 9 9.53 20.64 8.43
CA GLY A 9 8.82 20.82 9.69
C GLY A 9 9.78 21.40 10.74
N LEU A 10 9.86 22.73 10.81
CA LEU A 10 10.84 23.48 11.60
C LEU A 10 10.90 23.01 13.06
N PHE A 11 11.91 22.21 13.39
CA PHE A 11 12.41 22.00 14.74
C PHE A 11 13.93 21.86 14.66
N GLU A 12 14.65 22.97 14.80
CA GLU A 12 16.10 22.95 14.93
C GLU A 12 16.53 22.28 16.25
N GLY A 13 17.59 21.48 16.18
CA GLY A 13 18.40 21.10 17.34
C GLY A 13 17.78 20.09 18.31
N LYS A 14 17.76 18.79 17.94
CA LYS A 14 17.99 17.60 18.82
C LYS A 14 17.67 16.31 18.05
N LYS A 15 18.55 15.29 18.13
CA LYS A 15 18.27 13.94 17.60
C LYS A 15 16.99 13.39 18.25
N ARG A 16 15.87 13.35 17.51
CA ARG A 16 14.59 12.82 18.01
C ARG A 16 14.45 11.35 17.65
N LYS A 17 14.04 10.55 18.64
CA LYS A 17 13.71 9.14 18.49
C LYS A 17 12.50 8.99 17.57
N CYS A 18 12.59 8.09 16.59
CA CYS A 18 11.47 7.77 15.71
C CYS A 18 10.33 7.17 16.52
N GLN A 19 9.14 7.75 16.39
CA GLN A 19 7.96 7.33 17.15
C GLN A 19 7.45 5.96 16.67
N ILE A 20 7.63 5.66 15.38
CA ILE A 20 7.21 4.41 14.75
C ILE A 20 8.25 3.32 15.01
N PHE A 21 9.53 3.61 14.76
CA PHE A 21 10.63 2.67 14.96
C PHE A 21 11.39 3.01 16.24
N LYS A 22 11.01 2.39 17.36
CA LYS A 22 11.52 2.66 18.72
C LYS A 22 13.05 2.52 18.91
N ARG A 23 13.82 2.17 17.89
CA ARG A 23 15.30 2.08 17.91
C ARG A 23 16.00 2.95 16.87
N HIS A 24 15.25 3.77 16.13
CA HIS A 24 15.80 4.65 15.09
C HIS A 24 15.66 6.10 15.51
N TYR A 25 16.50 6.96 14.92
CA TYR A 25 16.42 8.41 15.04
C TYR A 25 16.12 8.99 13.67
N TYR A 26 15.43 10.12 13.62
CA TYR A 26 15.28 10.86 12.37
C TYR A 26 16.66 11.39 11.91
N PRO A 27 17.03 11.25 10.62
CA PRO A 27 18.21 11.88 10.03
C PRO A 27 18.23 13.40 10.22
N SER A 28 19.42 13.99 10.23
CA SER A 28 19.64 15.43 10.47
C SER A 28 19.10 16.38 9.39
N GLY A 29 18.41 15.86 8.36
CA GLY A 29 17.70 16.64 7.33
C GLY A 29 16.19 16.43 7.33
N ILE A 30 15.64 15.70 8.31
CA ILE A 30 14.19 15.51 8.48
C ILE A 30 13.69 16.46 9.56
N SER A 31 12.66 17.20 9.18
CA SER A 31 12.00 18.22 9.97
C SER A 31 10.52 17.76 10.11
N LEU A 32 9.98 17.75 11.33
CA LEU A 32 8.65 17.21 11.63
C LEU A 32 7.69 18.36 11.92
N THR A 33 6.43 18.29 11.48
CA THR A 33 5.43 19.30 11.83
C THR A 33 4.03 18.69 11.88
N SER A 34 3.17 19.24 12.73
CA SER A 34 1.72 19.01 12.70
C SER A 34 0.97 20.11 11.98
N ASP A 35 1.65 21.20 11.64
CA ASP A 35 1.05 22.41 11.12
C ASP A 35 1.04 22.37 9.59
N ILE A 36 -0.13 22.65 9.04
CA ILE A 36 -0.34 22.80 7.61
C ILE A 36 -0.07 24.27 7.29
N SER A 37 1.20 24.61 7.04
CA SER A 37 1.64 26.00 6.81
C SER A 37 1.75 26.34 5.32
N PRO A 38 1.62 27.63 4.94
CA PRO A 38 1.85 28.09 3.58
C PRO A 38 3.28 27.81 3.05
N GLU A 39 4.26 27.61 3.93
CA GLU A 39 5.65 27.26 3.58
C GLU A 39 5.76 25.92 2.85
N LEU A 40 4.73 25.06 2.94
CA LEU A 40 4.65 23.82 2.19
C LEU A 40 4.45 24.03 0.67
N LYS A 41 4.21 25.27 0.22
CA LYS A 41 4.11 25.65 -1.21
C LYS A 41 5.42 25.50 -1.97
N ASP A 42 6.57 25.61 -1.28
CA ASP A 42 7.89 25.58 -1.91
C ASP A 42 8.42 24.15 -2.16
N ASN A 43 7.58 23.13 -1.95
CA ASN A 43 7.99 21.74 -2.15
C ASN A 43 8.02 21.37 -3.63
N HIS A 44 9.11 20.70 -4.06
CA HIS A 44 9.27 20.21 -5.43
C HIS A 44 8.67 18.83 -5.68
N LEU A 45 8.35 18.08 -4.61
CA LEU A 45 7.79 16.72 -4.66
C LEU A 45 7.13 16.39 -3.32
N VAL A 46 5.91 15.85 -3.34
CA VAL A 46 5.19 15.45 -2.11
C VAL A 46 5.02 13.94 -2.06
N VAL A 47 5.44 13.31 -0.96
CA VAL A 47 5.21 11.88 -0.72
C VAL A 47 4.01 11.69 0.22
N SER A 48 2.96 11.02 -0.26
CA SER A 48 1.82 10.63 0.56
C SER A 48 1.94 9.19 1.04
N ALA A 49 2.06 9.02 2.36
CA ALA A 49 2.09 7.74 3.06
C ALA A 49 0.83 7.49 3.91
N THR A 50 -0.24 8.24 3.66
CA THR A 50 -1.49 8.17 4.44
C THR A 50 -2.27 6.90 4.09
N PRO A 51 -2.65 6.04 5.06
CA PRO A 51 -3.45 4.86 4.77
C PRO A 51 -4.75 5.20 4.02
N THR A 52 -5.16 4.36 3.07
CA THR A 52 -6.29 4.62 2.15
C THR A 52 -7.57 5.12 2.83
N PRO A 53 -8.03 4.58 3.98
CA PRO A 53 -9.26 5.05 4.63
C PRO A 53 -9.21 6.52 5.09
N TYR A 54 -8.01 7.09 5.27
CA TYR A 54 -7.82 8.47 5.72
C TYR A 54 -7.26 9.37 4.61
N LEU A 55 -6.92 8.81 3.44
CA LEU A 55 -6.22 9.53 2.39
C LEU A 55 -7.01 10.77 1.95
N ARG A 56 -8.29 10.59 1.62
CA ARG A 56 -9.16 11.67 1.17
C ARG A 56 -9.28 12.81 2.19
N SER A 57 -9.59 12.47 3.44
CA SER A 57 -9.78 13.46 4.50
C SER A 57 -8.49 14.20 4.87
N VAL A 58 -7.33 13.54 4.75
CA VAL A 58 -6.04 14.18 4.91
C VAL A 58 -5.75 15.11 3.75
N LEU A 59 -5.88 14.65 2.49
CA LEU A 59 -5.60 15.47 1.30
C LEU A 59 -6.50 16.71 1.24
N THR A 60 -7.75 16.62 1.67
CA THR A 60 -8.68 17.76 1.71
C THR A 60 -8.12 18.93 2.53
N LYS A 61 -7.32 18.65 3.57
CA LYS A 61 -6.70 19.71 4.39
C LYS A 61 -5.58 20.46 3.68
N PHE A 62 -5.09 19.96 2.55
CA PHE A 62 -3.98 20.55 1.79
C PHE A 62 -4.42 21.21 0.47
N LEU A 63 -5.73 21.36 0.24
CA LEU A 63 -6.27 21.95 -1.00
C LEU A 63 -5.68 23.34 -1.30
N ASP A 64 -5.61 24.21 -0.30
CA ASP A 64 -5.13 25.60 -0.46
C ASP A 64 -3.60 25.73 -0.29
N VAL A 65 -2.91 24.60 -0.15
CA VAL A 65 -1.50 24.54 0.22
C VAL A 65 -0.65 24.05 -0.96
N PHE A 66 -1.04 22.96 -1.60
CA PHE A 66 -0.28 22.42 -2.72
C PHE A 66 -0.64 23.12 -4.02
N SER A 67 0.36 23.75 -4.65
CA SER A 67 0.21 24.21 -6.04
C SER A 67 -0.20 23.02 -6.94
N PRO A 68 -1.09 23.22 -7.94
CA PRO A 68 -1.51 22.18 -8.88
C PRO A 68 -0.37 21.48 -9.63
N GLU A 69 0.77 22.17 -9.76
CA GLU A 69 1.94 21.67 -10.49
C GLU A 69 2.83 20.75 -9.66
N ILE A 70 2.66 20.71 -8.33
CA ILE A 70 3.53 19.92 -7.46
C ILE A 70 3.27 18.43 -7.68
N PRO A 71 4.28 17.66 -8.13
CA PRO A 71 4.13 16.23 -8.35
C PRO A 71 3.94 15.48 -7.03
N MET A 72 3.15 14.42 -7.07
CA MET A 72 2.89 13.56 -5.92
C MET A 72 3.43 12.15 -6.12
N VAL A 73 3.97 11.57 -5.05
CA VAL A 73 4.37 10.16 -4.95
C VAL A 73 3.49 9.50 -3.89
N SER A 74 2.65 8.55 -4.27
CA SER A 74 1.91 7.74 -3.32
C SER A 74 2.69 6.48 -2.98
N VAL A 75 2.88 6.22 -1.68
CA VAL A 75 3.31 4.91 -1.17
C VAL A 75 2.13 4.14 -0.54
N THR A 76 0.92 4.65 -0.74
CA THR A 76 -0.31 4.13 -0.13
C THR A 76 -0.80 2.91 -0.90
N LYS A 77 -1.25 1.88 -0.17
CA LYS A 77 -1.78 0.63 -0.72
C LYS A 77 -3.22 0.43 -0.28
N GLY A 78 -4.12 0.17 -1.21
CA GLY A 78 -5.53 -0.13 -0.93
C GLY A 78 -6.47 0.46 -1.96
N ILE A 79 -7.77 0.34 -1.72
CA ILE A 79 -8.84 0.95 -2.52
C ILE A 79 -9.84 1.56 -1.51
N GLU A 80 -10.40 2.73 -1.81
CA GLU A 80 -11.35 3.43 -0.94
C GLU A 80 -12.73 2.76 -0.95
N ASN A 81 -13.24 2.42 0.23
CA ASN A 81 -14.50 1.67 0.45
C ASN A 81 -15.71 2.26 -0.29
N ASP A 82 -15.86 3.58 -0.25
CA ASP A 82 -17.09 4.24 -0.72
C ASP A 82 -17.10 4.50 -2.22
N THR A 83 -15.93 4.81 -2.80
CA THR A 83 -15.80 5.24 -4.20
C THR A 83 -15.19 4.17 -5.10
N LEU A 84 -14.61 3.13 -4.50
CA LEU A 84 -13.78 2.13 -5.17
C LEU A 84 -12.54 2.71 -5.87
N MET A 85 -12.15 3.94 -5.53
CA MET A 85 -11.00 4.60 -6.13
C MET A 85 -9.67 4.09 -5.56
N THR A 86 -8.66 4.00 -6.42
CA THR A 86 -7.27 3.76 -6.03
C THR A 86 -6.62 5.03 -5.46
N PRO A 87 -5.48 4.94 -4.75
CA PRO A 87 -4.78 6.11 -4.21
C PRO A 87 -4.46 7.19 -5.24
N SER A 88 -4.04 6.82 -6.46
CA SER A 88 -3.78 7.78 -7.53
C SER A 88 -5.05 8.52 -7.99
N GLU A 89 -6.18 7.80 -8.04
CA GLU A 89 -7.49 8.36 -8.37
C GLU A 89 -8.00 9.28 -7.26
N ILE A 90 -7.85 8.90 -5.99
CA ILE A 90 -8.21 9.73 -4.83
C ILE A 90 -7.40 11.04 -4.84
N ILE A 91 -6.09 10.97 -5.09
CA ILE A 91 -5.23 12.15 -5.18
C ILE A 91 -5.73 13.10 -6.27
N THR A 92 -5.98 12.57 -7.47
CA THR A 92 -6.46 13.35 -8.61
C THR A 92 -7.85 13.91 -8.37
N ASN A 93 -8.72 13.16 -7.72
CA ASN A 93 -10.10 13.55 -7.44
C ASN A 93 -10.19 14.64 -6.37
N VAL A 94 -9.38 14.56 -5.31
CA VAL A 94 -9.39 15.55 -4.23
C VAL A 94 -8.63 16.79 -4.63
N LEU A 95 -7.39 16.64 -5.10
CA LEU A 95 -6.49 17.77 -5.31
C LEU A 95 -6.49 18.30 -6.76
N GLY A 96 -7.27 17.70 -7.66
CA GLY A 96 -7.29 18.05 -9.08
C GLY A 96 -6.16 17.41 -9.88
N LYS A 97 -6.22 17.60 -11.21
CA LYS A 97 -5.27 17.01 -12.18
C LYS A 97 -3.84 17.50 -11.90
N ARG A 98 -2.94 16.54 -11.64
CA ARG A 98 -1.51 16.77 -11.35
C ARG A 98 -0.66 15.55 -11.71
N PRO A 99 0.66 15.68 -11.82
CA PRO A 99 1.53 14.52 -11.98
C PRO A 99 1.49 13.63 -10.72
N VAL A 100 1.17 12.35 -10.90
CA VAL A 100 1.11 11.37 -9.80
C VAL A 100 1.94 10.15 -10.16
N SER A 101 2.78 9.74 -9.23
CA SER A 101 3.54 8.50 -9.28
C SER A 101 3.24 7.64 -8.05
N LEU A 102 3.56 6.36 -8.16
CA LEU A 102 3.39 5.33 -7.15
C LEU A 102 4.75 4.76 -6.86
N LEU A 103 5.10 4.54 -5.59
CA LEU A 103 6.33 3.85 -5.20
C LEU A 103 5.96 2.64 -4.34
N LEU A 104 5.82 1.48 -4.98
CA LEU A 104 5.22 0.28 -4.40
C LEU A 104 6.07 -0.97 -4.65
N GLY A 105 5.95 -1.98 -3.78
CA GLY A 105 6.69 -3.24 -3.88
C GLY A 105 6.84 -3.91 -2.52
N PRO A 106 7.62 -5.00 -2.46
CA PRO A 106 7.96 -5.68 -1.21
C PRO A 106 8.91 -4.78 -0.40
N SER A 107 8.34 -3.99 0.51
CA SER A 107 9.06 -2.94 1.21
C SER A 107 8.62 -2.84 2.67
N HIS A 108 8.91 -3.88 3.47
CA HIS A 108 8.66 -3.82 4.90
C HIS A 108 9.43 -2.65 5.50
N ALA A 109 8.69 -1.71 6.10
CA ALA A 109 9.27 -0.43 6.51
C ALA A 109 10.38 -0.60 7.58
N GLU A 110 10.31 -1.66 8.40
CA GLU A 110 11.36 -2.00 9.36
C GLU A 110 12.65 -2.48 8.68
N GLU A 111 12.56 -3.32 7.64
CA GLU A 111 13.72 -3.77 6.87
C GLU A 111 14.38 -2.60 6.12
N VAL A 112 13.57 -1.74 5.52
CA VAL A 112 14.03 -0.51 4.85
C VAL A 112 14.74 0.42 5.85
N ALA A 113 14.17 0.62 7.04
CA ALA A 113 14.76 1.47 8.09
C ALA A 113 16.10 0.91 8.61
N HIS A 114 16.27 -0.41 8.65
CA HIS A 114 17.52 -1.07 9.00
C HIS A 114 18.54 -1.13 7.85
N GLY A 115 18.20 -0.60 6.67
CA GLY A 115 19.08 -0.64 5.50
C GLY A 115 19.28 -2.04 4.94
N VAL A 116 18.27 -2.91 5.04
CA VAL A 116 18.25 -4.20 4.36
C VAL A 116 17.95 -3.96 2.87
N PRO A 117 18.67 -4.62 1.94
CA PRO A 117 18.43 -4.47 0.51
C PRO A 117 16.96 -4.66 0.14
N THR A 118 16.36 -3.62 -0.44
CA THR A 118 14.94 -3.59 -0.78
C THR A 118 14.78 -3.18 -2.24
N THR A 119 13.87 -3.84 -2.95
CA THR A 119 13.56 -3.53 -4.34
C THR A 119 12.10 -3.19 -4.49
N VAL A 120 11.81 -2.06 -5.15
CA VAL A 120 10.45 -1.59 -5.43
C VAL A 120 10.32 -1.13 -6.87
N VAL A 121 9.09 -0.85 -7.29
CA VAL A 121 8.81 -0.18 -8.55
C VAL A 121 8.28 1.23 -8.31
N VAL A 122 8.61 2.11 -9.25
CA VAL A 122 7.90 3.36 -9.46
C VAL A 122 7.01 3.24 -10.69
N SER A 123 5.78 3.73 -10.60
CA SER A 123 4.84 3.77 -11.71
C SER A 123 4.16 5.13 -11.82
N SER A 124 3.99 5.63 -13.05
CA SER A 124 3.42 6.95 -13.32
C SER A 124 2.89 6.97 -14.76
N LYS A 125 1.85 7.76 -15.01
CA LYS A 125 1.42 8.08 -16.39
C LYS A 125 2.38 9.03 -17.11
N ASP A 126 3.23 9.71 -16.35
CA ASP A 126 4.32 10.57 -16.80
C ASP A 126 5.66 9.84 -16.60
N ASP A 127 6.30 9.43 -17.71
CA ASP A 127 7.60 8.72 -17.70
C ASP A 127 8.73 9.60 -17.14
N THR A 128 8.68 10.91 -17.40
CA THR A 128 9.65 11.86 -16.86
C THR A 128 9.57 11.89 -15.33
N LEU A 129 8.35 11.95 -14.78
CA LEU A 129 8.16 11.84 -13.33
C LEU A 129 8.64 10.49 -12.79
N ALA A 130 8.33 9.37 -13.47
CA ALA A 130 8.80 8.04 -13.05
C ALA A 130 10.34 8.00 -12.93
N ARG A 131 11.06 8.55 -13.91
CA ARG A 131 12.53 8.61 -13.90
C ARG A 131 13.09 9.55 -12.83
N ILE A 132 12.45 10.70 -12.61
CA ILE A 132 12.81 11.61 -11.52
C ILE A 132 12.68 10.88 -10.18
N VAL A 133 11.54 10.26 -9.92
CA VAL A 133 11.28 9.54 -8.67
C VAL A 133 12.22 8.33 -8.53
N GLN A 134 12.48 7.58 -9.61
CA GLN A 134 13.49 6.53 -9.60
C GLN A 134 14.87 7.06 -9.16
N GLY A 135 15.31 8.18 -9.75
CA GLY A 135 16.60 8.79 -9.44
C GLY A 135 16.67 9.40 -8.04
N VAL A 136 15.54 9.87 -7.48
CA VAL A 136 15.44 10.43 -6.13
C VAL A 136 15.53 9.33 -5.07
N PHE A 137 14.83 8.20 -5.25
CA PHE A 137 14.72 7.17 -4.22
C PHE A 137 15.74 6.03 -4.36
N THR A 138 16.42 5.89 -5.50
CA THR A 138 17.45 4.85 -5.65
C THR A 138 18.67 5.16 -4.78
N THR A 139 19.06 4.19 -3.96
CA THR A 139 20.30 4.21 -3.15
C THR A 139 21.10 2.91 -3.38
N ASP A 140 22.20 2.74 -2.65
CA ASP A 140 22.99 1.51 -2.60
C ASP A 140 22.19 0.30 -2.06
N ARG A 141 21.14 0.55 -1.26
CA ARG A 141 20.32 -0.51 -0.62
C ARG A 141 18.84 -0.45 -0.97
N PHE A 142 18.39 0.57 -1.68
CA PHE A 142 17.00 0.72 -2.10
C PHE A 142 16.97 0.86 -3.62
N ARG A 143 16.63 -0.21 -4.33
CA ARG A 143 16.61 -0.23 -5.80
C ARG A 143 15.21 0.05 -6.32
N VAL A 144 15.09 1.02 -7.21
CA VAL A 144 13.81 1.39 -7.83
C VAL A 144 13.86 1.06 -9.33
N TYR A 145 12.85 0.34 -9.82
CA TYR A 145 12.63 0.06 -11.24
C TYR A 145 11.40 0.81 -11.74
N THR A 146 11.37 1.25 -12.99
CA THR A 146 10.17 1.85 -13.59
C THR A 146 9.22 0.76 -14.09
N ASN A 147 7.92 0.99 -13.95
CA ASN A 147 6.86 0.21 -14.58
C ASN A 147 5.75 1.17 -15.05
N PRO A 148 5.40 1.24 -16.35
CA PRO A 148 4.37 2.16 -16.84
C PRO A 148 2.93 1.78 -16.43
N ASP A 149 2.70 0.53 -16.00
CA ASP A 149 1.36 0.02 -15.67
C ASP A 149 0.89 0.43 -14.26
N VAL A 150 0.41 1.67 -14.16
CA VAL A 150 -0.14 2.27 -12.94
C VAL A 150 -1.24 1.40 -12.34
N THR A 151 -2.19 0.97 -13.19
CA THR A 151 -3.34 0.17 -12.77
C THR A 151 -2.92 -1.17 -12.19
N GLY A 152 -2.04 -1.91 -12.87
CA GLY A 152 -1.55 -3.20 -12.38
C GLY A 152 -0.74 -3.08 -11.10
N VAL A 153 0.06 -2.02 -10.98
CA VAL A 153 0.85 -1.72 -9.78
C VAL A 153 -0.05 -1.44 -8.56
N GLU A 154 -1.09 -0.60 -8.70
CA GLU A 154 -2.03 -0.35 -7.59
C GLU A 154 -2.83 -1.59 -7.22
N LEU A 155 -3.37 -2.30 -8.21
CA LEU A 155 -4.20 -3.48 -7.97
C LEU A 155 -3.38 -4.61 -7.33
N GLY A 156 -2.17 -4.89 -7.82
CA GLY A 156 -1.28 -5.87 -7.20
C GLY A 156 -1.02 -5.57 -5.72
N ALA A 157 -0.67 -4.32 -5.43
CA ALA A 157 -0.37 -3.88 -4.07
C ALA A 157 -1.61 -3.82 -3.16
N ALA A 158 -2.78 -3.44 -3.68
CA ALA A 158 -4.03 -3.36 -2.93
C ALA A 158 -4.58 -4.74 -2.57
N MET A 159 -4.52 -5.68 -3.52
CA MET A 159 -5.15 -6.99 -3.37
C MET A 159 -4.36 -7.97 -2.50
N LYS A 160 -3.05 -7.78 -2.37
CA LYS A 160 -2.17 -8.71 -1.63
C LYS A 160 -2.66 -9.00 -0.21
N ASN A 161 -3.20 -7.98 0.47
CA ASN A 161 -3.60 -8.07 1.87
C ASN A 161 -4.80 -9.01 2.05
N VAL A 162 -5.68 -9.11 1.05
CA VAL A 162 -6.82 -10.04 1.08
C VAL A 162 -6.33 -11.49 1.05
N ILE A 163 -5.37 -11.78 0.18
CA ILE A 163 -4.79 -13.13 0.07
C ILE A 163 -3.93 -13.44 1.31
N ALA A 164 -3.21 -12.45 1.84
CA ALA A 164 -2.40 -12.62 3.05
C ALA A 164 -3.23 -12.92 4.30
N ILE A 165 -4.44 -12.36 4.42
CA ILE A 165 -5.40 -12.76 5.46
C ILE A 165 -5.74 -14.24 5.34
N ALA A 166 -6.12 -14.69 4.15
CA ALA A 166 -6.46 -16.09 3.93
C ALA A 166 -5.25 -17.01 4.22
N ALA A 167 -4.05 -16.58 3.85
CA ALA A 167 -2.81 -17.29 4.12
C ALA A 167 -2.54 -17.40 5.63
N GLY A 168 -2.79 -16.32 6.38
CA GLY A 168 -2.68 -16.32 7.84
C GLY A 168 -3.70 -17.24 8.54
N ILE A 169 -4.90 -17.39 7.98
CA ILE A 169 -5.89 -18.38 8.43
C ILE A 169 -5.37 -19.79 8.18
N CYS A 170 -4.83 -20.07 6.98
CA CYS A 170 -4.21 -21.37 6.69
C CYS A 170 -3.07 -21.71 7.68
N ASP A 171 -2.26 -20.72 8.05
CA ASP A 171 -1.20 -20.88 9.04
C ASP A 171 -1.76 -21.17 10.46
N GLY A 172 -2.84 -20.47 10.85
CA GLY A 172 -3.51 -20.68 12.13
C GLY A 172 -4.12 -22.08 12.27
N LEU A 173 -4.75 -22.56 11.18
CA LEU A 173 -5.37 -23.89 11.08
C LEU A 173 -4.37 -25.02 10.82
N LYS A 174 -3.08 -24.71 10.65
CA LYS A 174 -2.00 -25.67 10.35
C LYS A 174 -2.25 -26.52 9.10
N PHE A 175 -2.80 -25.92 8.04
CA PHE A 175 -3.08 -26.60 6.76
C PHE A 175 -1.82 -26.93 5.93
N GLY A 176 -0.64 -26.50 6.38
CA GLY A 176 0.65 -26.79 5.77
C GLY A 176 0.95 -25.95 4.53
N ASP A 177 2.19 -26.04 4.07
CA ASP A 177 2.75 -25.18 3.01
C ASP A 177 2.10 -25.44 1.65
N ASN A 178 1.71 -26.68 1.33
CA ASN A 178 1.05 -27.02 0.07
C ASN A 178 -0.28 -26.27 -0.09
N SER A 179 -1.11 -26.26 0.95
CA SER A 179 -2.40 -25.57 0.95
C SER A 179 -2.22 -24.06 0.82
N LYS A 180 -1.22 -23.50 1.51
CA LYS A 180 -0.87 -22.09 1.46
C LYS A 180 -0.33 -21.69 0.08
N ALA A 181 0.55 -22.49 -0.51
CA ALA A 181 1.08 -22.26 -1.85
C ALA A 181 -0.04 -22.29 -2.90
N ALA A 182 -0.96 -23.26 -2.82
CA ALA A 182 -2.12 -23.33 -3.69
C ALA A 182 -3.03 -22.10 -3.55
N LEU A 183 -3.27 -21.63 -2.33
CA LEU A 183 -4.04 -20.41 -2.04
C LEU A 183 -3.38 -19.17 -2.65
N ILE A 184 -2.08 -18.98 -2.43
CA ILE A 184 -1.32 -17.82 -2.97
C ILE A 184 -1.36 -17.82 -4.50
N SER A 185 -1.13 -18.99 -5.12
CA SER A 185 -1.12 -19.15 -6.58
C SER A 185 -2.48 -18.84 -7.19
N ARG A 186 -3.55 -19.37 -6.58
CA ARG A 186 -4.93 -19.08 -6.98
C ARG A 186 -5.28 -17.61 -6.76
N GLY A 187 -4.86 -17.04 -5.64
CA GLY A 187 -5.05 -15.62 -5.31
C GLY A 187 -4.42 -14.71 -6.36
N LEU A 188 -3.16 -14.97 -6.74
CA LEU A 188 -2.47 -14.21 -7.78
C LEU A 188 -3.19 -14.31 -9.14
N ALA A 189 -3.67 -15.49 -9.50
CA ALA A 189 -4.44 -15.67 -10.74
C ALA A 189 -5.73 -14.84 -10.73
N GLU A 190 -6.44 -14.75 -9.60
CA GLU A 190 -7.63 -13.89 -9.48
C GLU A 190 -7.28 -12.40 -9.59
N ILE A 191 -6.21 -11.96 -8.92
CA ILE A 191 -5.73 -10.58 -8.99
C ILE A 191 -5.38 -10.20 -10.43
N SER A 192 -4.66 -11.09 -11.13
CA SER A 192 -4.28 -10.89 -12.53
C SER A 192 -5.50 -10.79 -13.45
N ARG A 193 -6.51 -11.65 -13.28
CA ARG A 193 -7.75 -11.58 -14.07
C ARG A 193 -8.52 -10.29 -13.85
N LEU A 194 -8.65 -9.85 -12.59
CA LEU A 194 -9.28 -8.57 -12.26
C LEU A 194 -8.50 -7.42 -12.90
N GLY A 195 -7.17 -7.42 -12.75
CA GLY A 195 -6.31 -6.40 -13.33
C GLY A 195 -6.45 -6.28 -14.84
N ILE A 196 -6.40 -7.40 -15.57
CA ILE A 196 -6.57 -7.42 -17.02
C ILE A 196 -7.95 -6.86 -17.41
N ALA A 197 -9.02 -7.22 -16.67
CA ALA A 197 -10.35 -6.67 -16.90
C ALA A 197 -10.43 -5.15 -16.64
N MET A 198 -9.53 -4.61 -15.82
CA MET A 198 -9.39 -3.17 -15.54
C MET A 198 -8.35 -2.47 -16.44
N GLY A 199 -7.80 -3.17 -17.44
CA GLY A 199 -6.83 -2.61 -18.39
C GLY A 199 -5.37 -2.64 -17.94
N ALA A 200 -5.04 -3.41 -16.89
CA ALA A 200 -3.66 -3.62 -16.47
C ALA A 200 -2.91 -4.64 -17.35
N GLU A 201 -1.58 -4.56 -17.34
CA GLU A 201 -0.73 -5.52 -18.04
C GLU A 201 -0.56 -6.81 -17.24
N LYS A 202 -0.72 -7.95 -17.90
CA LYS A 202 -0.58 -9.26 -17.26
C LYS A 202 0.81 -9.47 -16.64
N SER A 203 1.86 -8.97 -17.30
CA SER A 203 3.27 -9.07 -16.87
C SER A 203 3.52 -8.43 -15.51
N THR A 204 2.82 -7.33 -15.17
CA THR A 204 2.95 -6.62 -13.88
C THR A 204 2.68 -7.53 -12.69
N PHE A 205 1.72 -8.45 -12.80
CA PHE A 205 1.36 -9.36 -11.71
C PHE A 205 2.43 -10.42 -11.42
N SER A 206 3.28 -10.74 -12.39
CA SER A 206 4.45 -11.61 -12.15
C SER A 206 5.64 -10.84 -11.55
N GLY A 207 5.56 -9.51 -11.48
CA GLY A 207 6.62 -8.64 -10.99
C GLY A 207 6.57 -8.36 -9.48
N LEU A 208 7.27 -7.29 -9.08
CA LEU A 208 7.47 -6.92 -7.67
C LEU A 208 6.17 -6.56 -6.94
N THR A 209 5.22 -5.88 -7.58
CA THR A 209 3.96 -5.43 -6.94
C THR A 209 2.87 -6.49 -6.93
N GLY A 210 2.94 -7.48 -7.82
CA GLY A 210 2.08 -8.65 -7.81
C GLY A 210 2.69 -9.77 -6.96
N LEU A 211 3.40 -10.69 -7.61
CA LEU A 211 3.98 -11.87 -6.99
C LEU A 211 4.92 -11.54 -5.82
N GLY A 212 5.84 -10.57 -6.01
CA GLY A 212 6.85 -10.23 -5.01
C GLY A 212 6.22 -9.77 -3.68
N ASP A 213 5.47 -8.68 -3.71
CA ASP A 213 4.82 -8.11 -2.54
C ASP A 213 3.78 -9.08 -1.94
N LEU A 214 3.09 -9.88 -2.77
CA LEU A 214 2.19 -10.94 -2.30
C LEU A 214 2.91 -12.00 -1.48
N ILE A 215 4.00 -12.58 -2.00
CA ILE A 215 4.79 -13.60 -1.31
C ILE A 215 5.33 -13.04 0.00
N THR A 216 6.00 -11.88 -0.05
CA THR A 216 6.57 -11.23 1.14
C THR A 216 5.51 -11.01 2.22
N THR A 217 4.29 -10.63 1.84
CA THR A 217 3.19 -10.40 2.79
C THR A 217 2.63 -11.70 3.36
N CYS A 218 2.52 -12.76 2.56
CA CYS A 218 1.96 -14.04 2.98
C CYS A 218 2.93 -14.89 3.82
N ILE A 219 4.24 -14.79 3.58
CA ILE A 219 5.26 -15.56 4.30
C ILE A 219 5.69 -14.85 5.59
N SER A 220 5.60 -13.52 5.65
CA SER A 220 6.03 -12.77 6.84
C SER A 220 5.16 -13.07 8.07
N LEU A 221 5.71 -13.87 8.98
CA LEU A 221 5.14 -14.17 10.30
C LEU A 221 5.41 -13.08 11.34
N THR A 222 6.33 -12.15 11.03
CA THR A 222 6.78 -11.05 11.88
C THR A 222 6.20 -9.73 11.41
N GLY A 223 5.24 -9.19 12.15
CA GLY A 223 4.70 -7.84 11.95
C GLY A 223 3.70 -7.67 10.79
N GLY A 224 3.63 -8.63 9.85
CA GLY A 224 2.67 -8.62 8.74
C GLY A 224 1.25 -9.08 9.11
N ILE A 225 0.28 -8.81 8.22
CA ILE A 225 -1.13 -9.17 8.43
C ILE A 225 -1.33 -10.70 8.53
N ALA A 226 -0.61 -11.49 7.74
CA ALA A 226 -0.67 -12.96 7.79
C ALA A 226 -0.22 -13.49 9.16
N GLY A 227 0.94 -13.04 9.65
CA GLY A 227 1.45 -13.40 10.97
C GLY A 227 0.54 -12.94 12.11
N TRP A 228 -0.10 -11.77 12.00
CA TRP A 228 -1.09 -11.32 12.98
C TRP A 228 -2.32 -12.24 13.00
N VAL A 229 -2.89 -12.58 11.84
CA VAL A 229 -4.05 -13.47 11.72
C VAL A 229 -3.75 -14.87 12.26
N SER A 230 -2.60 -15.45 11.93
CA SER A 230 -2.18 -16.77 12.42
C SER A 230 -2.15 -16.87 13.96
N ARG A 231 -1.75 -15.78 14.64
CA ARG A 231 -1.69 -15.73 16.11
C ARG A 231 -3.09 -15.63 16.76
N LEU A 232 -4.10 -15.17 16.03
CA LEU A 232 -5.45 -14.99 16.57
C LEU A 232 -6.15 -16.33 16.79
N GLU A 233 -5.95 -17.32 15.91
CA GLU A 233 -6.53 -18.66 16.08
C GLU A 233 -5.88 -19.46 17.21
N LYS A 234 -4.62 -19.17 17.53
CA LYS A 234 -3.97 -19.73 18.72
C LYS A 234 -4.61 -19.25 20.04
N GLY A 235 -5.50 -18.25 20.01
CA GLY A 235 -6.24 -17.74 21.17
C GLY A 235 -7.72 -18.15 21.20
N LYS A 236 -8.19 -18.66 22.35
CA LYS A 236 -9.56 -19.17 22.61
C LYS A 236 -10.70 -18.13 22.56
N ASN A 237 -10.73 -17.17 21.63
CA ASN A 237 -11.84 -16.23 21.56
C ASN A 237 -12.14 -15.71 20.15
N CYS A 238 -12.58 -16.61 19.26
CA CYS A 238 -13.12 -16.27 17.94
C CYS A 238 -14.18 -15.16 17.98
N ARG A 239 -14.93 -15.01 19.08
CA ARG A 239 -15.91 -13.93 19.28
C ARG A 239 -15.24 -12.55 19.50
N LYS A 240 -14.14 -12.50 20.27
CA LYS A 240 -13.33 -11.29 20.45
C LYS A 240 -12.55 -10.95 19.17
N PHE A 241 -12.13 -11.97 18.41
CA PHE A 241 -11.67 -11.86 17.03
C PHE A 241 -12.75 -11.20 16.18
N TRP A 242 -13.94 -11.77 15.99
CA TRP A 242 -15.00 -11.18 15.16
C TRP A 242 -15.39 -9.75 15.58
N ARG A 243 -15.36 -9.41 16.88
CA ARG A 243 -15.59 -8.03 17.37
C ARG A 243 -14.45 -7.05 17.03
N ARG A 244 -13.19 -7.48 17.08
CA ARG A 244 -12.00 -6.65 16.78
C ARG A 244 -11.72 -6.61 15.29
N TRP A 245 -11.93 -7.74 14.62
CA TRP A 245 -12.04 -7.94 13.19
C TRP A 245 -13.11 -7.03 12.61
N ASN A 246 -14.35 -7.01 13.10
CA ASN A 246 -15.39 -6.03 12.68
C ASN A 246 -14.98 -4.57 12.90
N ARG A 247 -14.06 -4.28 13.83
CA ARG A 247 -13.53 -2.93 14.07
C ARG A 247 -12.43 -2.55 13.06
N LEU A 248 -11.57 -3.50 12.68
CA LEU A 248 -10.57 -3.36 11.61
C LEU A 248 -11.21 -3.43 10.21
N LEU A 249 -12.26 -4.24 10.06
CA LEU A 249 -13.12 -4.38 8.89
C LEU A 249 -14.08 -3.19 8.70
N LYS A 250 -14.33 -2.35 9.70
CA LYS A 250 -14.86 -1.01 9.39
C LYS A 250 -13.93 -0.23 8.44
N GLY A 251 -12.65 -0.62 8.36
CA GLY A 251 -11.72 -0.23 7.30
C GLY A 251 -11.53 -1.25 6.14
N TYR A 252 -11.84 -2.54 6.32
CA TYR A 252 -11.50 -3.64 5.37
C TYR A 252 -12.57 -4.75 5.16
N GLY A 253 -13.81 -4.55 5.62
CA GLY A 253 -14.94 -5.51 5.77
C GLY A 253 -15.76 -5.80 4.52
N PRO A 254 -17.02 -6.24 4.61
CA PRO A 254 -17.96 -6.23 3.47
C PRO A 254 -18.27 -4.81 2.94
N GLN A 255 -17.62 -3.78 3.51
CA GLN A 255 -17.50 -2.43 2.95
C GLN A 255 -16.24 -2.23 2.11
N ASN A 256 -15.35 -3.23 2.04
CA ASN A 256 -14.14 -3.23 1.24
C ASN A 256 -14.53 -3.27 -0.24
N PRO A 257 -13.95 -2.38 -1.08
CA PRO A 257 -14.34 -2.18 -2.47
C PRO A 257 -14.35 -3.46 -3.28
N LEU A 258 -13.44 -4.34 -2.89
CA LEU A 258 -13.21 -5.60 -3.54
C LEU A 258 -14.44 -6.50 -3.52
N TRP A 259 -15.35 -6.32 -2.56
CA TRP A 259 -16.61 -7.06 -2.46
C TRP A 259 -17.81 -6.30 -3.05
N ARG A 260 -17.61 -5.07 -3.55
CA ARG A 260 -18.65 -4.13 -3.97
C ARG A 260 -18.55 -3.71 -5.45
N PHE A 261 -17.97 -4.55 -6.30
CA PHE A 261 -18.05 -4.28 -7.74
C PHE A 261 -19.52 -4.30 -8.21
N PRO A 262 -19.92 -3.42 -9.15
CA PRO A 262 -21.28 -3.41 -9.70
C PRO A 262 -21.70 -4.80 -10.19
N GLU A 263 -22.98 -5.17 -10.08
CA GLU A 263 -23.48 -6.48 -10.53
C GLU A 263 -23.18 -6.77 -12.02
N ASN A 264 -23.03 -5.71 -12.81
CA ASN A 264 -22.71 -5.74 -14.23
C ASN A 264 -21.20 -5.72 -14.53
N PHE A 265 -20.33 -5.78 -13.52
CA PHE A 265 -18.89 -5.84 -13.75
C PHE A 265 -18.51 -7.20 -14.37
N PRO A 266 -17.72 -7.23 -15.46
CA PRO A 266 -17.50 -8.44 -16.26
C PRO A 266 -16.71 -9.54 -15.52
N TRP A 267 -16.06 -9.20 -14.40
CA TRP A 267 -15.29 -10.14 -13.61
C TRP A 267 -16.02 -10.55 -12.33
N LYS A 268 -16.16 -11.87 -12.09
CA LYS A 268 -16.71 -12.47 -10.86
C LYS A 268 -15.66 -13.34 -10.18
N CYS A 269 -15.20 -12.96 -8.99
CA CYS A 269 -14.16 -13.70 -8.26
C CYS A 269 -14.69 -15.06 -7.71
N PRO A 270 -14.11 -16.20 -8.10
CA PRO A 270 -14.46 -17.51 -7.56
C PRO A 270 -14.13 -17.69 -6.06
N LEU A 271 -13.09 -17.01 -5.57
CA LEU A 271 -12.72 -17.04 -4.14
C LEU A 271 -13.71 -16.26 -3.27
N GLN A 272 -14.41 -15.26 -3.83
CA GLN A 272 -15.42 -14.49 -3.10
C GLN A 272 -16.69 -15.29 -2.81
N LYS A 273 -17.13 -16.15 -3.74
CA LYS A 273 -18.36 -16.95 -3.59
C LYS A 273 -18.30 -17.97 -2.46
N LYS A 274 -17.10 -18.36 -2.00
CA LYS A 274 -16.93 -19.34 -0.93
C LYS A 274 -16.84 -18.73 0.46
N SER A 275 -16.31 -17.50 0.62
CA SER A 275 -16.17 -16.87 1.94
C SER A 275 -17.51 -16.40 2.53
N THR A 276 -18.47 -16.01 1.68
CA THR A 276 -19.80 -15.56 2.11
C THR A 276 -20.73 -16.68 2.61
N ARG A 277 -20.41 -17.94 2.31
CA ARG A 277 -21.16 -19.11 2.81
C ARG A 277 -20.77 -19.56 4.22
N CYS A 278 -19.68 -19.04 4.79
CA CYS A 278 -19.29 -19.35 6.17
C CYS A 278 -20.00 -18.47 7.22
N SER A 279 -20.83 -17.53 6.77
CA SER A 279 -21.64 -16.63 7.62
C SER A 279 -23.11 -17.04 7.73
N SER A 280 -23.47 -18.21 7.22
CA SER A 280 -24.79 -18.84 7.32
C SER A 280 -24.69 -20.18 8.03
#